data_AF-A0A7W5DE18-F1
#
_entry.id   AF-A0A7W5DE18-F1
#
_cell.length_a   1.000
_cell.length_b   1.000
_cell.length_c   1.000
_cell.angle_alpha   90.00
_cell.angle_beta   90.00
_cell.angle_gamma   90.00
#
_symmetry.space_group_name_H-M   'P 1'
#
loop_
_entity.id
_entity.type
_entity.pdbx_description
1 polymer ?
#
loop_
_entity_poly.entity_id
_entity_poly.type
_entity_poly.pdbx_seq_one_letter_code
_entity_poly.pdbx_strand_id
1 'polypeptide(L)'
;MQLRIFDSTADAVRGVDIVTTVTADKANATILTPEMIEPGMHINAVGGDCPGKTELARGVVEVATVFVEFEPQSRIEGEIQQMPADFKVTEFWRVLAGVVPGRSSEAEVTLFDSVGFALEDFAALGFMRDQAMALGIGERIELLPEADDPKDLYGLVGAPVAA
;
A
#
# COMPACT_ATOMS: atom_id res chain seq x y z
N MET A 1 22.83 11.71 0.93
CA MET A 1 22.18 10.55 1.58
C MET A 1 23.27 9.55 1.93
N GLN A 2 23.38 9.13 3.19
CA GLN A 2 24.29 8.05 3.60
C GLN A 2 23.47 6.78 3.77
N LEU A 3 23.94 5.69 3.17
CA LEU A 3 23.34 4.36 3.31
C LEU A 3 24.33 3.48 4.07
N ARG A 4 23.81 2.74 5.05
CA ARG A 4 24.58 1.78 5.84
C ARG A 4 23.87 0.44 5.82
N ILE A 5 24.62 -0.62 5.55
CA ILE A 5 24.15 -1.99 5.61
C ILE A 5 24.37 -2.50 7.04
N PHE A 6 23.42 -3.28 7.54
CA PHE A 6 23.46 -3.94 8.84
C PHE A 6 23.28 -5.44 8.66
N ASP A 7 23.82 -6.23 9.59
CA ASP A 7 23.79 -7.69 9.52
C ASP A 7 22.49 -8.30 10.10
N SER A 8 21.62 -7.48 10.69
CA SER A 8 20.34 -7.92 11.26
C SER A 8 19.29 -6.81 11.24
N THR A 9 18.00 -7.20 11.23
CA THR A 9 16.87 -6.26 11.37
C THR A 9 16.95 -5.49 12.70
N ALA A 10 17.26 -6.19 13.79
CA ALA A 10 17.36 -5.60 15.12
C ALA A 10 18.43 -4.48 15.20
N ASP A 11 19.53 -4.61 14.47
CA ASP A 11 20.55 -3.56 14.40
C ASP A 11 20.15 -2.41 13.48
N ALA A 12 19.43 -2.72 12.39
CA ALA A 12 18.99 -1.73 11.41
C ALA A 12 17.93 -0.77 11.99
N VAL A 13 17.07 -1.25 12.88
CA VAL A 13 15.94 -0.48 13.43
C VAL A 13 16.23 0.19 14.78
N ARG A 14 17.42 -0.05 15.36
CA ARG A 14 17.77 0.52 16.65
C ARG A 14 17.92 2.04 16.57
N GLY A 15 17.14 2.77 17.37
CA GLY A 15 17.17 4.22 17.46
C GLY A 15 16.73 4.96 16.19
N VAL A 16 15.95 4.31 15.31
CA VAL A 16 15.38 4.98 14.12
C VAL A 16 13.99 5.50 14.40
N ASP A 17 13.66 6.67 13.82
CA ASP A 17 12.33 7.27 13.99
C ASP A 17 11.26 6.58 13.12
N ILE A 18 11.67 6.04 11.96
CA ILE A 18 10.79 5.40 10.97
C ILE A 18 11.38 4.07 10.53
N VAL A 19 10.57 3.02 10.55
CA VAL A 19 10.88 1.72 9.96
C VAL A 19 9.97 1.50 8.76
N THR A 20 10.55 1.13 7.62
CA THR A 20 9.79 0.70 6.44
C THR A 20 10.11 -0.75 6.14
N THR A 21 9.10 -1.62 6.13
CA THR A 21 9.22 -3.03 5.76
C THR A 21 8.62 -3.22 4.37
N VAL A 22 9.42 -3.79 3.47
CA VAL A 22 9.13 -4.01 2.04
C VAL A 22 9.69 -5.37 1.59
N THR A 23 9.57 -6.37 2.45
CA THR A 23 10.07 -7.72 2.18
C THR A 23 9.07 -8.52 1.35
N ALA A 24 9.58 -9.52 0.62
CA ALA A 24 8.79 -10.37 -0.25
C ALA A 24 8.97 -11.83 0.15
N ASP A 25 8.24 -12.25 1.19
CA ASP A 25 8.10 -13.65 1.60
C ASP A 25 6.61 -14.00 1.73
N LYS A 26 6.17 -15.07 1.07
CA LYS A 26 4.74 -15.47 1.08
C LYS A 26 4.46 -16.38 2.27
N ALA A 27 4.62 -15.81 3.45
CA ALA A 27 4.40 -16.46 4.74
C ALA A 27 4.06 -15.43 5.82
N ASN A 28 3.57 -15.91 6.96
CA ASN A 28 3.41 -15.09 8.16
C ASN A 28 4.78 -14.89 8.83
N ALA A 29 5.56 -13.91 8.34
CA ALA A 29 6.85 -13.58 8.90
C ALA A 29 6.73 -12.62 10.10
N THR A 30 7.78 -12.57 10.91
CA THR A 30 7.92 -11.66 12.06
C THR A 30 9.22 -10.89 11.95
N ILE A 31 9.35 -10.12 10.86
CA ILE A 31 10.50 -9.28 10.55
C ILE A 31 10.73 -8.26 11.67
N LEU A 32 9.66 -7.64 12.16
CA LEU A 32 9.67 -6.83 13.38
C LEU A 32 8.98 -7.56 14.53
N THR A 33 9.62 -7.52 15.69
CA THR A 33 9.09 -8.07 16.95
C THR A 33 8.93 -6.95 17.98
N PRO A 34 8.13 -7.14 19.05
CA PRO A 34 7.86 -6.10 20.03
C PRO A 34 9.11 -5.52 20.70
N GLU A 35 10.17 -6.32 20.86
CA GLU A 35 11.43 -5.91 21.48
C GLU A 35 12.23 -4.92 20.64
N MET A 36 11.88 -4.77 19.35
CA MET A 36 12.51 -3.83 18.42
C MET A 36 11.80 -2.47 18.40
N ILE A 37 10.64 -2.34 19.05
CA ILE A 37 9.82 -1.14 18.98
C ILE A 37 10.24 -0.15 20.07
N GLU A 38 10.57 1.07 19.65
CA GLU A 38 10.94 2.18 20.54
C GLU A 38 9.81 3.24 20.57
N PRO A 39 9.62 3.95 21.69
CA PRO A 39 8.63 5.03 21.78
C PRO A 39 8.81 6.07 20.68
N GLY A 40 7.70 6.48 20.07
CA GLY A 40 7.67 7.49 19.00
C GLY A 40 7.86 6.93 17.59
N MET A 41 8.26 5.67 17.44
CA MET A 41 8.52 5.06 16.14
C MET A 41 7.28 5.09 15.24
N HIS A 42 7.49 5.38 13.95
CA HIS A 42 6.52 5.15 12.90
C HIS A 42 6.90 3.92 12.09
N ILE A 43 5.95 3.03 11.87
CA ILE A 43 6.12 1.81 11.10
C ILE A 43 5.31 1.97 9.81
N ASN A 44 5.98 1.90 8.68
CA ASN A 44 5.40 1.86 7.35
C ASN A 44 5.51 0.41 6.86
N ALA A 45 4.48 -0.39 7.13
CA ALA A 45 4.44 -1.81 6.76
C ALA A 45 3.79 -1.95 5.38
N VAL A 46 4.59 -2.31 4.37
CA VAL A 46 4.18 -2.32 2.96
C VAL A 46 4.33 -3.71 2.35
N GLY A 47 5.22 -4.54 2.89
CA GLY A 47 5.47 -5.87 2.36
C GLY A 47 4.36 -6.87 2.66
N GLY A 48 3.61 -6.77 3.76
CA GLY A 48 2.46 -7.63 4.03
C GLY A 48 1.21 -7.19 3.25
N ASP A 49 0.82 -7.91 2.20
CA ASP A 49 -0.15 -7.41 1.20
C ASP A 49 -1.20 -8.44 0.75
N CYS A 50 -1.27 -9.62 1.37
CA CYS A 50 -2.26 -10.64 1.01
C CYS A 50 -2.54 -11.63 2.16
N PRO A 51 -3.59 -12.45 2.06
CA PRO A 51 -3.92 -13.40 3.12
C PRO A 51 -2.79 -14.40 3.34
N GLY A 52 -2.33 -14.51 4.59
CA GLY A 52 -1.21 -15.37 4.99
C GLY A 52 0.18 -14.80 4.71
N LYS A 53 0.29 -13.51 4.39
CA LYS A 53 1.55 -12.79 4.19
C LYS A 53 1.61 -11.56 5.08
N THR A 54 2.45 -11.63 6.11
CA THR A 54 2.65 -10.56 7.11
C THR A 54 4.13 -10.38 7.40
N GLU A 55 4.53 -9.20 7.85
CA GLU A 55 5.89 -8.86 8.24
C GLU A 55 6.03 -8.59 9.74
N LEU A 56 4.94 -8.26 10.44
CA LEU A 56 4.99 -7.87 11.84
C LEU A 56 4.51 -9.00 12.74
N ALA A 57 5.21 -9.21 13.85
CA ALA A 57 4.65 -10.00 14.94
C ALA A 57 3.39 -9.30 15.48
N ARG A 58 2.34 -10.08 15.80
CA ARG A 58 1.09 -9.59 16.40
C ARG A 58 1.27 -8.54 17.51
N GLY A 59 2.25 -8.74 18.39
CA GLY A 59 2.52 -7.81 19.50
C GLY A 59 2.97 -6.41 19.06
N VAL A 60 3.52 -6.25 17.85
CA VAL A 60 3.84 -4.95 17.26
C VAL A 60 2.55 -4.22 16.86
N VAL A 61 1.61 -4.94 16.25
CA VAL A 61 0.29 -4.41 15.86
C VAL A 61 -0.52 -4.02 17.10
N GLU A 62 -0.42 -4.79 18.19
CA GLU A 62 -1.14 -4.55 19.44
C GLU A 62 -0.73 -3.25 20.17
N VAL A 63 0.53 -2.82 20.04
CA VAL A 63 1.05 -1.64 20.76
C VAL A 63 1.00 -0.35 19.93
N ALA A 64 0.74 -0.46 18.62
CA ALA A 64 0.71 0.68 17.72
C ALA A 64 -0.72 1.20 17.51
N THR A 65 -0.85 2.51 17.31
CA THR A 65 -2.05 3.08 16.70
C THR A 65 -2.01 2.79 15.20
N VAL A 66 -2.98 2.00 14.72
CA VAL A 66 -2.99 1.48 13.35
C VAL A 66 -3.84 2.34 12.42
N PHE A 67 -3.23 2.73 11.31
CA PHE A 67 -3.83 3.43 10.19
C PHE A 67 -3.83 2.52 8.95
N VAL A 68 -4.93 2.53 8.20
CA VAL A 68 -5.14 1.68 7.01
C VAL A 68 -5.62 2.50 5.82
N GLU A 69 -5.51 1.97 4.61
CA GLU A 69 -6.05 2.58 3.40
C GLU A 69 -7.59 2.41 3.32
N PHE A 70 -8.03 1.19 2.99
CA PHE A 70 -9.44 0.80 2.90
C PHE A 70 -9.68 -0.39 3.83
N GLU A 71 -10.35 -0.13 4.95
CA GLU A 71 -10.44 -1.09 6.05
C GLU A 71 -10.96 -2.47 5.61
N PRO A 72 -12.04 -2.62 4.81
CA PRO A 72 -12.53 -3.93 4.41
C PRO A 72 -11.50 -4.82 3.71
N GLN A 73 -10.57 -4.24 2.95
CA GLN A 73 -9.50 -4.98 2.28
C GLN A 73 -8.33 -5.24 3.24
N SER A 74 -7.87 -4.24 4.00
CA SER A 74 -6.77 -4.42 4.96
C SER A 74 -7.08 -5.47 6.03
N ARG A 75 -8.36 -5.67 6.39
CA ARG A 75 -8.80 -6.76 7.29
C ARG A 75 -8.49 -8.17 6.78
N ILE A 76 -8.36 -8.32 5.47
CA ILE A 76 -8.12 -9.59 4.78
C ILE A 76 -6.64 -9.75 4.44
N GLU A 77 -5.97 -8.66 4.09
CA GLU A 77 -4.68 -8.68 3.41
C GLU A 77 -3.53 -8.09 4.23
N GLY A 78 -3.80 -7.17 5.14
CA GLY A 78 -2.78 -6.42 5.89
C GLY A 78 -2.29 -7.13 7.12
N GLU A 79 -1.44 -6.46 7.90
CA GLU A 79 -0.97 -6.91 9.20
C GLU A 79 -2.13 -7.16 10.18
N ILE A 80 -3.20 -6.38 10.09
CA ILE A 80 -4.38 -6.54 10.94
C ILE A 80 -5.18 -7.83 10.67
N GLN A 81 -4.86 -8.60 9.63
CA GLN A 81 -5.46 -9.93 9.43
C GLN A 81 -5.18 -10.88 10.61
N GLN A 82 -4.12 -10.59 11.39
CA GLN A 82 -3.74 -11.31 12.60
C GLN A 82 -4.63 -10.96 13.81
N MET A 83 -5.45 -9.90 13.71
CA MET A 83 -6.19 -9.29 14.80
C MET A 83 -7.67 -9.70 14.81
N PRO A 84 -8.36 -9.62 15.97
CA PRO A 84 -9.81 -9.76 16.01
C PRO A 84 -10.53 -8.77 15.09
N ALA A 85 -11.69 -9.16 14.57
CA ALA A 85 -12.46 -8.33 13.64
C ALA A 85 -12.89 -6.97 14.21
N ASP A 86 -12.96 -6.83 15.53
CA ASP A 86 -13.32 -5.60 16.24
C ASP A 86 -12.10 -4.76 16.68
N PHE A 87 -10.87 -5.22 16.41
CA PHE A 87 -9.64 -4.48 16.67
C PHE A 87 -9.69 -3.11 16.00
N LYS A 88 -9.41 -2.03 16.73
CA LYS A 88 -9.63 -0.67 16.22
C LYS A 88 -8.54 -0.26 15.26
N VAL A 89 -8.96 0.28 14.12
CA VAL A 89 -8.08 0.89 13.11
C VAL A 89 -8.68 2.22 12.67
N THR A 90 -7.86 3.05 12.04
CA THR A 90 -8.28 4.34 11.50
C THR A 90 -7.99 4.39 10.01
N GLU A 91 -8.99 4.57 9.17
CA GLU A 91 -8.74 4.84 7.75
C GLU A 91 -8.01 6.18 7.57
N PHE A 92 -6.90 6.15 6.85
CA PHE A 92 -5.94 7.25 6.75
C PHE A 92 -6.55 8.53 6.16
N TRP A 93 -7.52 8.39 5.23
CA TRP A 93 -8.24 9.53 4.65
C TRP A 93 -8.92 10.41 5.72
N ARG A 94 -9.36 9.84 6.85
CA ARG A 94 -10.00 10.58 7.94
C ARG A 94 -9.02 11.49 8.66
N VAL A 95 -7.75 11.08 8.74
CA VAL A 95 -6.65 11.90 9.26
C VAL A 95 -6.38 13.06 8.30
N LEU A 96 -6.25 12.77 7.01
CA LEU A 96 -6.03 13.79 5.97
C LEU A 96 -7.17 14.83 5.91
N ALA A 97 -8.40 14.39 6.14
CA ALA A 97 -9.58 15.25 6.19
C ALA A 97 -9.76 16.00 7.52
N GLY A 98 -8.89 15.78 8.52
CA GLY A 98 -8.99 16.40 9.84
C GLY A 98 -10.18 15.91 10.68
N VAL A 99 -10.80 14.78 10.31
CA VAL A 99 -11.95 14.17 11.00
C VAL A 99 -11.51 13.50 12.30
N VAL A 100 -10.30 12.93 12.30
CA VAL A 100 -9.64 12.35 13.48
C VAL A 100 -8.18 12.83 13.52
N PRO A 101 -7.54 12.88 14.70
CA PRO A 101 -6.11 13.14 14.77
C PRO A 101 -5.31 11.98 14.15
N GLY A 102 -4.11 12.27 13.65
CA GLY A 102 -3.10 11.25 13.37
C GLY A 102 -2.39 10.87 14.68
N ARG A 103 -1.07 11.10 14.72
CA ARG A 103 -0.29 11.01 15.96
C ARG A 103 -0.80 11.98 17.03
N SER A 104 -1.00 11.46 18.23
CA SER A 104 -1.49 12.12 19.44
C SER A 104 -0.40 12.44 20.47
N SER A 105 0.77 11.79 20.41
CA SER A 105 1.93 12.13 21.26
C SER A 105 3.29 11.79 20.62
N GLU A 106 4.36 12.40 21.13
CA GLU A 106 5.73 12.10 20.67
C GLU A 106 6.16 10.66 20.96
N ALA A 107 5.66 10.05 22.05
CA ALA A 107 6.02 8.68 22.44
C ALA A 107 5.13 7.61 21.79
N GLU A 108 4.06 8.00 21.11
CA GLU A 108 3.14 7.06 20.47
C GLU A 108 3.83 6.25 19.36
N VAL A 109 3.55 4.96 19.28
CA VAL A 109 3.96 4.16 18.13
C VAL A 109 2.82 4.19 17.12
N THR A 110 3.13 4.49 15.86
CA THR A 110 2.12 4.53 14.80
C THR A 110 2.45 3.50 13.74
N LEU A 111 1.46 2.78 13.24
CA LEU A 111 1.59 1.80 12.17
C LEU A 111 0.72 2.24 11.00
N PHE A 112 1.30 2.40 9.82
CA PHE A 112 0.56 2.38 8.57
C PHE A 112 0.63 0.96 8.02
N ASP A 113 -0.50 0.27 8.05
CA ASP A 113 -0.71 -1.08 7.52
C ASP A 113 -1.17 -0.96 6.06
N SER A 114 -0.19 -0.96 5.16
CA SER A 114 -0.37 -0.67 3.74
C SER A 114 -0.39 -1.96 2.94
N VAL A 115 -1.44 -2.12 2.15
CA VAL A 115 -1.66 -3.26 1.24
C VAL A 115 -1.83 -2.82 -0.21
N GLY A 116 -1.97 -1.52 -0.45
CA GLY A 116 -2.29 -0.94 -1.75
C GLY A 116 -3.79 -0.96 -2.02
N PHE A 117 -4.34 0.18 -2.41
CA PHE A 117 -5.74 0.34 -2.77
C PHE A 117 -5.88 1.06 -4.11
N ALA A 118 -6.87 0.63 -4.91
CA ALA A 118 -7.06 1.08 -6.30
C ALA A 118 -7.18 2.61 -6.48
N LEU A 119 -7.52 3.36 -5.44
CA LEU A 119 -7.53 4.82 -5.48
C LEU A 119 -6.12 5.41 -5.73
N GLU A 120 -5.09 4.76 -5.20
CA GLU A 120 -3.69 5.16 -5.37
C GLU A 120 -3.24 4.97 -6.83
N ASP A 121 -3.55 3.81 -7.41
CA ASP A 121 -3.33 3.53 -8.83
C ASP A 121 -4.09 4.51 -9.73
N PHE A 122 -5.37 4.79 -9.40
CA PHE A 122 -6.17 5.76 -10.14
C PHE A 122 -5.52 7.15 -10.14
N ALA A 123 -5.03 7.61 -8.97
CA ALA A 123 -4.35 8.89 -8.85
C ALA A 123 -3.03 8.90 -9.65
N ALA A 124 -2.24 7.83 -9.57
CA ALA A 124 -0.99 7.68 -10.33
C ALA A 124 -1.23 7.68 -11.84
N LEU A 125 -2.24 6.93 -12.32
CA LEU A 125 -2.63 6.90 -13.74
C LEU A 125 -3.10 8.27 -14.23
N GLY A 126 -3.90 8.99 -13.43
CA GLY A 126 -4.31 10.36 -13.74
C GLY A 126 -3.11 11.30 -13.91
N PHE A 127 -2.17 11.25 -12.96
CA PHE A 127 -0.94 12.03 -13.02
C PHE A 127 -0.09 11.66 -14.26
N MET A 128 0.15 10.37 -14.48
CA MET A 128 0.95 9.88 -15.61
C MET A 128 0.35 10.28 -16.96
N ARG A 129 -0.98 10.19 -17.11
CA ARG A 129 -1.69 10.65 -18.31
C ARG A 129 -1.44 12.13 -18.55
N ASP A 130 -1.62 12.97 -17.54
CA ASP A 130 -1.50 14.42 -17.67
C ASP A 130 -0.06 14.83 -18.00
N GLN A 131 0.94 14.17 -17.39
CA GLN A 131 2.35 14.38 -17.73
C GLN A 131 2.69 13.91 -19.15
N ALA A 132 2.20 12.74 -19.56
CA ALA A 132 2.43 12.22 -20.91
C ALA A 132 1.87 13.16 -21.97
N MET A 133 0.66 13.70 -21.75
CA MET A 133 0.07 14.72 -22.63
C MET A 133 0.90 16.01 -22.68
N ALA A 134 1.36 16.51 -21.54
CA ALA A 134 2.15 17.75 -21.47
C ALA A 134 3.53 17.62 -22.15
N LEU A 135 4.12 16.43 -22.10
CA LEU A 135 5.44 16.14 -22.68
C LEU A 135 5.38 15.60 -24.12
N GLY A 136 4.18 15.34 -24.65
CA GLY A 136 4.01 14.70 -25.96
C GLY A 136 4.56 13.27 -26.01
N ILE A 137 4.49 12.54 -24.89
CA ILE A 137 4.96 11.16 -24.75
C ILE A 137 3.77 10.21 -24.91
N GLY A 138 3.97 9.10 -25.61
CA GLY A 138 2.98 8.04 -25.81
C GLY A 138 2.54 7.89 -27.26
N GLU A 139 1.79 6.82 -27.53
CA GLU A 139 1.27 6.46 -28.84
C GLU A 139 -0.20 6.05 -28.70
N ARG A 140 -1.01 6.30 -29.73
CA ARG A 140 -2.37 5.79 -29.78
C ARG A 140 -2.35 4.35 -30.27
N ILE A 141 -3.01 3.48 -29.51
CA ILE A 141 -3.24 2.10 -29.91
C ILE A 141 -4.74 1.84 -30.03
N GLU A 142 -5.13 1.09 -31.04
CA GLU A 142 -6.50 0.60 -31.18
C GLU A 142 -6.72 -0.60 -30.26
N LEU A 143 -7.14 -0.33 -29.02
CA LEU A 143 -7.41 -1.38 -28.03
C LEU A 143 -8.78 -2.03 -28.20
N LEU A 144 -9.77 -1.23 -28.61
CA LEU A 144 -11.15 -1.66 -28.86
C LEU A 144 -11.49 -1.42 -30.33
N PRO A 145 -12.27 -2.31 -30.96
CA PRO A 145 -12.71 -2.11 -32.33
C PRO A 145 -13.68 -0.93 -32.43
N GLU A 146 -13.50 -0.08 -33.44
CA GLU A 146 -14.50 0.89 -33.86
C GLU A 146 -15.34 0.30 -35.00
N ALA A 147 -16.67 0.30 -34.83
CA ALA A 147 -17.61 -0.22 -35.82
C ALA A 147 -18.79 0.75 -36.00
N ASP A 148 -19.18 0.97 -37.25
CA ASP A 148 -20.36 1.79 -37.59
C ASP A 148 -21.66 1.17 -37.05
N ASP A 149 -21.79 -0.16 -37.15
CA ASP A 149 -22.83 -0.91 -36.47
C ASP A 149 -22.25 -1.54 -35.18
N PRO A 150 -22.59 -1.03 -33.99
CA PRO A 150 -22.08 -1.58 -32.74
C PRO A 150 -22.57 -3.01 -32.45
N LYS A 151 -23.50 -3.54 -33.27
CA LYS A 151 -23.96 -4.94 -33.20
C LYS A 151 -23.25 -5.86 -34.19
N ASP A 152 -22.53 -5.31 -35.18
CA ASP A 152 -21.88 -6.10 -36.22
C ASP A 152 -20.37 -6.23 -35.99
N LEU A 153 -20.00 -6.91 -34.91
CA LEU A 153 -18.58 -7.24 -34.67
C LEU A 153 -18.03 -8.20 -35.74
N TYR A 154 -18.89 -9.04 -36.33
CA TYR A 154 -18.47 -10.01 -37.35
C TYR A 154 -18.09 -9.32 -38.68
N GLY A 155 -18.74 -8.21 -39.02
CA GLY A 155 -18.40 -7.37 -40.18
C GLY A 155 -16.97 -6.83 -40.19
N LEU A 156 -16.29 -6.80 -39.03
CA LEU A 156 -14.89 -6.42 -38.92
C LEU A 156 -13.91 -7.55 -39.29
N VAL A 157 -14.38 -8.81 -39.36
CA VAL A 157 -13.53 -9.96 -39.68
C VAL A 157 -13.12 -9.90 -41.16
N GLY A 158 -11.83 -9.65 -41.40
CA GLY A 158 -11.27 -9.51 -42.75
C GLY A 158 -11.36 -8.11 -43.35
N ALA A 159 -11.89 -7.13 -42.59
CA ALA A 159 -11.71 -5.73 -42.91
C ALA A 159 -10.22 -5.36 -42.77
N PRO A 160 -9.67 -4.52 -43.67
CA PRO A 160 -8.32 -4.02 -43.49
C PRO A 160 -8.24 -3.23 -42.18
N VAL A 161 -7.22 -3.49 -41.36
CA VAL A 161 -6.92 -2.70 -40.17
C VAL A 161 -6.63 -1.27 -40.64
N ALA A 162 -7.37 -0.29 -40.12
CA ALA A 162 -7.08 1.11 -40.42
C ALA A 162 -5.65 1.43 -39.98
N ALA A 163 -4.89 2.11 -40.84
CA ALA A 163 -3.50 2.47 -40.58
C ALA A 163 -3.38 3.69 -39.67
#